data_AF-A0A0G0DCF5-F1
#
_entry.id   AF-A0A0G0DCF5-F1
#
_cell.length_a   1.000
_cell.length_b   1.000
_cell.length_c   1.000
_cell.angle_alpha   90.00
_cell.angle_beta   90.00
_cell.angle_gamma   90.00
#
_symmetry.space_group_name_H-M   'P 1'
#
loop_
_entity.id
_entity.type
_entity.pdbx_description
1 polymer ?
#
loop_
_entity_poly.entity_id
_entity_poly.type
_entity_poly.pdbx_seq_one_letter_code
_entity_poly.pdbx_strand_id
1 'polypeptide(L)'
;MKINKLLEIIRDRKLKMPKDSYVASLFRLGEDRIIQKVGEETVEVVIAVKNENKQRIVSEVADLLFHLLILLVSSNITLSDIEKELESRN
;
A
#
# COMPACT_ATOMS: atom_id res chain seq x y z
N MET A 1 -8.78 7.17 9.06
CA MET A 1 -7.71 6.36 9.71
C MET A 1 -6.36 7.02 9.42
N LYS A 2 -5.41 7.07 10.36
CA LYS A 2 -4.06 7.63 10.12
C LYS A 2 -3.11 6.58 9.53
N ILE A 3 -2.13 6.98 8.72
CA ILE A 3 -1.15 6.08 8.07
C ILE A 3 -0.41 5.21 9.07
N ASN A 4 0.12 5.80 10.15
CA ASN A 4 0.83 5.04 11.18
C ASN A 4 -0.05 3.96 11.82
N LYS A 5 -1.35 4.24 12.02
CA LYS A 5 -2.28 3.25 12.56
C LYS A 5 -2.54 2.10 11.59
N LEU A 6 -2.62 2.40 10.29
CA LEU A 6 -2.74 1.39 9.25
C LEU A 6 -1.48 0.51 9.18
N LEU A 7 -0.28 1.09 9.26
CA LEU A 7 0.98 0.34 9.30
C LEU A 7 1.05 -0.64 10.47
N GLU A 8 0.61 -0.22 11.67
CA GLU A 8 0.49 -1.13 12.82
C GLU A 8 -0.43 -2.32 12.52
N ILE A 9 -1.59 -2.06 11.92
CA ILE A 9 -2.53 -3.10 11.53
C ILE A 9 -1.90 -4.04 10.50
N ILE A 10 -1.22 -3.52 9.47
CA ILE A 10 -0.57 -4.33 8.44
C ILE A 10 0.49 -5.25 9.05
N ARG A 11 1.34 -4.71 9.96
CA ARG A 11 2.35 -5.50 10.68
C ARG A 11 1.71 -6.59 11.55
N ASP A 12 0.64 -6.25 12.28
CA ASP A 12 -0.11 -7.22 13.09
C ASP A 12 -0.70 -8.35 12.23
N ARG A 13 -1.23 -8.02 11.05
CA ARG A 13 -1.77 -9.02 10.11
C ARG A 13 -0.68 -9.88 9.46
N LYS A 14 0.50 -9.32 9.16
CA LYS A 14 1.68 -10.09 8.71
C LYS A 14 2.13 -11.09 9.77
N LEU A 15 2.11 -10.67 11.04
CA LEU A 15 2.55 -11.51 12.17
C LEU A 15 1.53 -12.61 12.51
N LYS A 16 0.25 -12.25 12.68
CA LYS A 16 -0.79 -13.18 13.15
C LYS A 16 -1.39 -14.06 12.06
N MET A 17 -1.24 -13.68 10.79
CA MET A 17 -1.77 -14.40 9.62
C MET A 17 -3.23 -14.89 9.74
N PRO A 18 -4.19 -14.04 10.18
CA PRO A 18 -5.59 -14.46 10.30
C PRO A 18 -6.16 -14.91 8.94
N LYS A 19 -6.98 -15.97 8.95
CA LYS A 19 -7.51 -16.57 7.71
C LYS A 19 -8.35 -15.58 6.92
N ASP A 20 -9.26 -14.86 7.57
CA ASP A 20 -10.25 -13.97 6.94
C ASP A 20 -9.74 -12.53 6.69
N SER A 21 -8.43 -12.33 6.62
CA SER A 21 -7.84 -11.01 6.36
C SER A 21 -7.27 -10.90 4.96
N TYR A 22 -7.70 -9.87 4.23
CA TYR A 22 -7.15 -9.51 2.93
C TYR A 22 -5.63 -9.28 2.99
N VAL A 23 -5.15 -8.46 3.93
CA VAL A 23 -3.72 -8.20 4.12
C VAL A 23 -2.94 -9.50 4.37
N ALA A 24 -3.45 -10.38 5.24
CA ALA A 24 -2.79 -11.66 5.48
C ALA A 24 -2.80 -12.56 4.24
N SER A 25 -3.85 -12.50 3.42
CA SER A 25 -3.90 -13.25 2.15
C SER A 25 -2.83 -12.80 1.16
N LEU A 26 -2.55 -11.49 1.07
CA LEU A 26 -1.48 -10.97 0.22
C LEU A 26 -0.11 -11.48 0.68
N PHE A 27 0.16 -11.44 1.99
CA PHE A 27 1.41 -12.00 2.53
C PHE A 27 1.53 -13.51 2.33
N ARG A 28 0.42 -14.27 2.33
CA ARG A 28 0.42 -15.71 2.00
C ARG A 28 0.68 -15.97 0.51
N LEU A 29 0.15 -15.11 -0.37
CA LEU A 29 0.35 -15.20 -1.82
C LEU A 29 1.76 -14.74 -2.24
N GLY A 30 2.46 -13.98 -1.38
CA GLY A 30 3.85 -13.62 -1.56
C GLY A 30 4.06 -12.31 -2.32
N GLU A 31 5.34 -12.02 -2.56
CA GLU A 31 5.81 -10.75 -3.08
C GLU A 31 5.26 -10.43 -4.48
N ASP A 32 5.20 -11.41 -5.38
CA ASP A 32 4.68 -11.23 -6.75
C ASP A 32 3.25 -10.67 -6.75
N ARG A 33 2.39 -11.18 -5.87
CA ARG A 33 1.01 -10.69 -5.77
C ARG A 33 0.94 -9.26 -5.22
N ILE A 34 1.83 -8.92 -4.29
CA ILE A 34 1.91 -7.57 -3.71
C ILE A 34 2.36 -6.57 -4.79
N ILE A 35 3.43 -6.88 -5.53
CA ILE A 35 3.94 -6.05 -6.63
C ILE A 35 2.89 -5.91 -7.73
N GLN A 36 2.19 -7.00 -8.07
CA GLN A 36 1.10 -6.97 -9.04
C GLN A 36 0.03 -5.94 -8.64
N LYS A 37 -0.42 -5.95 -7.36
CA LYS A 37 -1.41 -4.98 -6.88
C LYS A 37 -0.90 -3.54 -6.97
N VAL A 38 0.36 -3.27 -6.62
CA VAL A 38 0.95 -1.93 -6.78
C VAL A 38 0.90 -1.49 -8.25
N GLY A 39 1.20 -2.39 -9.19
CA GLY A 39 1.12 -2.13 -10.62
C GLY A 39 -0.31 -1.85 -11.09
N GLU A 40 -1.28 -2.69 -10.68
CA GLU A 40 -2.71 -2.50 -10.95
C GLU A 40 -3.18 -1.11 -10.51
N GLU A 41 -2.97 -0.76 -9.23
CA GLU A 41 -3.44 0.52 -8.70
C GLU A 41 -2.74 1.74 -9.32
N THR A 42 -1.48 1.58 -9.74
CA THR A 42 -0.78 2.65 -10.46
C THR A 42 -1.48 2.96 -11.78
N VAL A 43 -1.89 1.93 -12.53
CA VAL A 43 -2.64 2.11 -13.78
C VAL A 43 -4.03 2.68 -13.51
N GLU A 44 -4.71 2.22 -12.45
CA GLU A 44 -6.03 2.76 -12.07
C GLU A 44 -5.96 4.24 -11.71
N VAL A 45 -4.94 4.69 -10.98
CA VAL A 45 -4.70 6.12 -10.72
C VAL A 45 -4.57 6.92 -12.02
N VAL A 46 -3.77 6.43 -12.98
CA VAL A 46 -3.58 7.12 -14.27
C VAL A 46 -4.92 7.23 -15.03
N ILE A 47 -5.72 6.17 -15.05
CA ILE A 47 -7.04 6.16 -15.68
C ILE A 47 -8.00 7.12 -14.98
N ALA A 48 -8.06 7.09 -13.64
CA ALA A 48 -8.94 7.93 -12.85
C ALA A 48 -8.65 9.42 -13.06
N VAL A 49 -7.36 9.80 -13.10
CA VAL A 49 -6.94 11.18 -13.36
C VAL A 49 -7.32 11.62 -14.78
N LYS A 50 -7.24 10.71 -15.77
CA LYS A 50 -7.49 11.06 -17.16
C LYS A 50 -8.98 11.18 -17.49
N ASN A 51 -9.81 10.30 -16.93
CA ASN A 51 -11.14 10.03 -17.45
C ASN A 51 -12.26 10.20 -16.42
N GLU A 52 -11.94 10.37 -15.13
CA GLU A 52 -12.93 10.31 -14.06
C GLU A 52 -13.01 11.60 -13.24
N ASN A 53 -13.48 11.48 -12.01
CA ASN A 53 -13.75 12.59 -11.11
C ASN A 53 -12.84 12.54 -9.87
N LYS A 54 -12.87 13.61 -9.10
CA LYS A 54 -12.09 13.76 -7.86
C LYS A 54 -12.27 12.59 -6.88
N GLN A 55 -13.46 12.02 -6.78
CA GLN A 55 -13.74 10.94 -5.82
C GLN A 55 -13.01 9.66 -6.24
N ARG A 56 -13.02 9.32 -7.53
CA ARG A 56 -12.24 8.18 -8.03
C ARG A 56 -10.74 8.40 -7.85
N ILE A 57 -10.22 9.58 -8.19
CA ILE A 57 -8.79 9.87 -8.01
C ILE A 57 -8.37 9.64 -6.55
N VAL A 58 -9.16 10.12 -5.58
CA VAL A 58 -8.89 9.91 -4.15
C VAL A 58 -8.95 8.42 -3.78
N SER A 59 -9.91 7.68 -4.34
CA SER A 59 -10.05 6.23 -4.13
C SER A 59 -8.81 5.47 -4.60
N GLU A 60 -8.38 5.67 -5.86
CA GLU A 60 -7.26 4.90 -6.43
C GLU A 60 -5.92 5.30 -5.81
N VAL A 61 -5.74 6.58 -5.49
CA VAL A 61 -4.53 7.02 -4.77
C VAL A 61 -4.50 6.42 -3.37
N ALA A 62 -5.65 6.30 -2.69
CA ALA A 62 -5.72 5.65 -1.40
C ALA A 62 -5.40 4.15 -1.49
N ASP A 63 -5.85 3.45 -2.54
CA ASP A 63 -5.56 2.03 -2.73
C ASP A 63 -4.09 1.79 -3.10
N LEU A 64 -3.54 2.62 -3.99
CA LEU A 64 -2.11 2.62 -4.30
C LEU A 64 -1.27 2.85 -3.03
N LEU A 65 -1.60 3.84 -2.21
CA LEU A 65 -0.89 4.08 -0.95
C LEU A 65 -1.04 2.90 0.01
N PHE A 66 -2.22 2.31 0.11
CA PHE A 66 -2.45 1.12 0.94
C PHE A 66 -1.55 -0.05 0.50
N HIS A 67 -1.48 -0.31 -0.80
CA HIS A 67 -0.65 -1.38 -1.36
C HIS A 67 0.86 -1.08 -1.27
N LEU A 68 1.28 0.17 -1.40
CA LEU A 68 2.66 0.59 -1.12
C LEU A 68 3.05 0.35 0.34
N LEU A 69 2.17 0.65 1.31
CA LEU A 69 2.45 0.38 2.73
C LEU A 69 2.60 -1.13 3.02
N ILE A 70 1.84 -1.98 2.34
CA ILE A 70 2.00 -3.44 2.40
C ILE A 70 3.35 -3.86 1.82
N LEU A 71 3.74 -3.29 0.67
CA LEU A 71 5.04 -3.52 0.06
C LEU A 71 6.18 -3.16 1.02
N LEU A 72 6.15 -1.97 1.63
CA LEU A 72 7.17 -1.55 2.61
C LEU A 72 7.30 -2.55 3.76
N VAL A 73 6.18 -2.99 4.34
CA VAL A 73 6.17 -4.00 5.41
C VAL A 73 6.66 -5.36 4.91
N SER A 74 6.37 -5.73 3.66
CA SER A 74 6.88 -6.95 3.03
C SER A 74 8.41 -6.92 2.95
N SER A 75 8.96 -5.81 2.44
CA SER A 75 10.38 -5.57 2.19
C SER A 75 11.19 -5.10 3.40
N ASN A 76 10.58 -5.06 4.59
CA ASN A 76 11.22 -4.60 5.83
C ASN A 76 11.76 -3.14 5.75
N ILE A 77 11.05 -2.28 5.01
CA ILE A 77 11.34 -0.85 4.89
C ILE A 77 10.39 -0.08 5.82
N THR A 78 10.90 0.90 6.56
CA THR A 78 10.09 1.70 7.46
C THR A 78 9.59 2.98 6.78
N LEU A 79 8.51 3.56 7.31
CA LEU A 79 8.04 4.86 6.83
C LEU A 79 9.12 5.95 7.06
N SER A 80 9.91 5.83 8.13
CA SER A 80 11.02 6.75 8.40
C SER A 80 12.11 6.70 7.32
N ASP A 81 12.36 5.54 6.72
CA ASP A 81 13.31 5.43 5.60
C ASP A 81 12.82 6.21 4.38
N ILE A 82 11.50 6.15 4.10
CA ILE A 82 10.86 6.93 3.03
C ILE A 82 10.87 8.43 3.36
N GLU A 83 10.55 8.81 4.60
CA GLU A 83 10.56 10.21 5.05
C GLU A 83 11.96 10.84 4.89
N LYS A 84 13.03 10.15 5.30
CA LYS A 84 14.41 10.62 5.10
C LYS A 84 14.76 10.83 3.63
N GLU A 85 14.32 9.92 2.76
CA GLU A 85 14.53 10.04 1.32
C GLU A 85 13.70 11.18 0.69
N LEU A 86 12.55 11.52 1.27
CA LEU A 86 11.77 12.68 0.83
C LEU A 86 12.39 13.99 1.34
N GLU A 87 12.94 13.99 2.55
CA GLU A 87 13.68 15.14 3.10
C GLU A 87 14.91 15.48 2.27
N SER A 88 15.62 14.49 1.71
CA SER A 88 16.80 14.71 0.86
C SER A 88 16.47 15.37 -0.49
N ARG A 89 15.19 15.43 -0.87
CA ARG A 89 14.69 15.99 -2.13
C ARG A 89 14.17 17.42 -2.01
N ASN A 90 14.11 17.95 -0.79
CA ASN A 90 13.70 19.32 -0.46
C ASN A 90 14.93 20.21 -0.19
#